data_AF-A0A6I3SJT7-F1
#
_entry.id   AF-A0A6I3SJT7-F1
#
_cell.length_a   1.000
_cell.length_b   1.000
_cell.length_c   1.000
_cell.angle_alpha   90.00
_cell.angle_beta   90.00
_cell.angle_gamma   90.00
#
_symmetry.space_group_name_H-M   'P 1'
#
loop_
_entity.id
_entity.type
_entity.pdbx_description
1 polymer ?
#
loop_
_entity_poly.entity_id
_entity_poly.type
_entity_poly.pdbx_seq_one_letter_code
_entity_poly.pdbx_strand_id
1 'polypeptide(L)'
;MLQMKKTPAPFVAGLALATVLTFSSTAFAASVPTSLISSVSATYRVQKNDSLFKIAQKTGVSIDRLETLNGLKTTTLYPGHSLYLREARLHTTSSGDTLWKIAQKYRTTVSVLKELNNLTSDEIQIGQVLKIQEGAIIKTTEPTPAPNPTTKPTIPSTSPKPLPNVPKPVPKPIPSPTSTKPTNPPSNTQKPTPMPVSKPTPSTKPASEPVLSWPAKTYVVRAGDTVDKLAKQFQVSASNLLRYNYMSPTDWLDADDLIAVSGYAPRAYAVQPGQDKAPARVGKLVDWFLDGQYLLKRNDRFQITDVLTNKTLQVKMMGGYNHSDVEPLTTKDTAVLKDLFPGGWTWTPRAVVVYKDGMNIAASLSGMPHSFDSIPDNGVDGHIDLYLSNSKGHGSGVSLAYQKQHADMVKKAAGK
;
A
#
# COMPACT_ATOMS: atom_id res chain seq x y z
N MET A 1 -34.38 8.55 95.28
CA MET A 1 -33.15 8.33 96.06
C MET A 1 -32.30 7.35 95.28
N LEU A 2 -30.98 7.46 95.06
CA LEU A 2 -29.98 8.42 95.49
C LEU A 2 -28.70 8.07 94.68
N GLN A 3 -28.08 9.12 94.11
CA GLN A 3 -26.64 9.36 93.94
C GLN A 3 -25.71 8.53 93.03
N MET A 4 -24.83 9.36 92.44
CA MET A 4 -23.67 9.18 91.58
C MET A 4 -22.44 8.56 92.26
N LYS A 5 -21.48 8.03 91.46
CA LYS A 5 -20.04 8.44 91.31
C LYS A 5 -19.16 7.24 90.84
N LYS A 6 -18.48 7.33 89.68
CA LYS A 6 -17.03 7.63 89.41
C LYS A 6 -16.07 6.58 90.04
N THR A 7 -15.07 5.93 89.42
CA THR A 7 -14.07 6.16 88.33
C THR A 7 -13.17 4.86 88.21
N PRO A 8 -12.01 4.76 87.50
CA PRO A 8 -11.76 4.70 86.03
C PRO A 8 -10.85 3.50 85.53
N ALA A 9 -10.91 3.21 84.21
CA ALA A 9 -9.89 2.73 83.21
C ALA A 9 -8.96 1.50 83.48
N PRO A 10 -8.49 0.71 82.46
CA PRO A 10 -7.79 1.25 81.28
C PRO A 10 -7.96 0.57 79.89
N PHE A 11 -7.62 1.38 78.88
CA PHE A 11 -6.82 1.12 77.66
C PHE A 11 -7.41 0.48 76.37
N VAL A 12 -7.56 1.40 75.39
CA VAL A 12 -7.34 1.39 73.93
C VAL A 12 -8.23 0.54 73.01
N ALA A 13 -9.18 1.24 72.37
CA ALA A 13 -9.58 0.94 71.00
C ALA A 13 -9.87 2.27 70.29
N GLY A 14 -9.03 2.62 69.32
CA GLY A 14 -9.31 3.66 68.35
C GLY A 14 -9.15 3.05 66.97
N LEU A 15 -10.24 2.96 66.20
CA LEU A 15 -10.42 3.80 65.01
C LEU A 15 -11.82 3.59 64.39
N ALA A 16 -12.51 4.72 64.30
CA ALA A 16 -13.54 5.18 63.36
C ALA A 16 -14.37 4.20 62.49
N LEU A 17 -15.70 4.40 62.61
CA LEU A 17 -16.74 4.09 61.64
C LEU A 17 -16.42 4.63 60.24
N ALA A 18 -16.73 3.83 59.21
CA ALA A 18 -17.49 4.30 58.05
C ALA A 18 -18.19 3.13 57.35
N THR A 19 -19.48 3.33 57.12
CA THR A 19 -20.48 2.45 56.53
C THR A 19 -20.09 1.96 55.13
N VAL A 20 -20.06 0.64 54.91
CA VAL A 20 -19.91 0.05 53.57
C VAL A 20 -21.30 -0.24 53.00
N LEU A 21 -21.72 0.54 52.00
CA LEU A 21 -22.73 0.10 51.04
C LEU A 21 -22.13 -1.00 50.17
N THR A 22 -22.77 -2.16 50.12
CA THR A 22 -22.40 -3.26 49.22
C THR A 22 -22.89 -2.98 47.81
N PHE A 23 -21.98 -2.55 46.93
CA PHE A 23 -22.10 -2.77 45.49
C PHE A 23 -21.11 -3.85 45.08
N SER A 24 -21.62 -5.00 44.64
CA SER A 24 -20.81 -6.02 43.96
C SER A 24 -20.42 -5.50 42.57
N SER A 25 -19.29 -4.80 42.49
CA SER A 25 -18.57 -4.58 41.24
C SER A 25 -17.47 -5.63 41.13
N THR A 26 -17.76 -6.74 40.45
CA THR A 26 -16.72 -7.63 39.96
C THR A 26 -15.94 -6.89 38.89
N ALA A 27 -14.85 -6.25 39.30
CA ALA A 27 -13.82 -5.75 38.40
C ALA A 27 -13.15 -6.96 37.74
N PHE A 28 -13.60 -7.32 36.54
CA PHE A 28 -12.79 -8.13 35.65
C PHE A 28 -11.60 -7.27 35.23
N ALA A 29 -10.43 -7.62 35.75
CA ALA A 29 -9.15 -7.17 35.24
C ALA A 29 -9.12 -7.49 33.73
N ALA A 30 -9.19 -6.45 32.90
CA ALA A 30 -8.97 -6.57 31.48
C ALA A 30 -7.51 -6.94 31.23
N SER A 31 -7.23 -8.25 31.19
CA SER A 31 -6.05 -8.75 30.50
C SER A 31 -6.38 -8.73 29.01
N VAL A 32 -6.18 -7.57 28.39
CA VAL A 32 -6.20 -7.45 26.93
C VAL A 32 -4.98 -8.21 26.40
N PRO A 33 -5.14 -9.24 25.55
CA PRO A 33 -4.03 -9.74 24.75
C PRO A 33 -3.68 -8.67 23.72
N THR A 34 -2.65 -7.91 24.04
CA THR A 34 -1.94 -7.01 23.13
C THR A 34 -1.30 -7.83 22.01
N SER A 35 -1.75 -7.64 20.77
CA SER A 35 -0.86 -7.28 19.64
C SER A 35 -1.68 -7.16 18.35
N LEU A 36 -1.81 -5.93 17.88
CA LEU A 36 -2.31 -5.53 16.57
C LEU A 36 -1.17 -4.80 15.83
N ILE A 37 -1.38 -4.63 14.51
CA ILE A 37 -0.91 -3.54 13.65
C ILE A 37 0.54 -3.59 13.11
N SER A 38 0.67 -3.70 11.78
CA SER A 38 1.84 -3.17 11.04
C SER A 38 1.42 -2.50 9.74
N SER A 39 1.04 -1.22 9.83
CA SER A 39 1.36 -0.23 8.80
C SER A 39 1.54 1.19 9.38
N VAL A 40 1.78 1.28 10.69
CA VAL A 40 2.31 2.50 11.29
C VAL A 40 3.81 2.53 10.99
N SER A 41 4.33 3.66 10.54
CA SER A 41 5.77 3.88 10.43
C SER A 41 6.44 3.41 11.73
N ALA A 42 7.51 2.62 11.70
CA ALA A 42 8.07 2.11 12.96
C ALA A 42 8.69 3.18 13.84
N THR A 43 8.91 4.36 13.25
CA THR A 43 9.25 5.58 13.96
C THR A 43 8.34 6.72 13.52
N TYR A 44 8.09 7.64 14.44
CA TYR A 44 7.45 8.92 14.21
C TYR A 44 8.44 10.03 14.51
N ARG A 45 8.76 10.87 13.52
CA ARG A 45 9.58 12.05 13.75
C ARG A 45 8.72 13.14 14.38
N VAL A 46 9.05 13.53 15.61
CA VAL A 46 8.41 14.62 16.36
C VAL A 46 8.49 15.90 15.53
N GLN A 47 7.35 16.54 15.30
CA GLN A 47 7.27 17.83 14.62
C GLN A 47 7.23 18.98 15.63
N LYS A 48 7.43 20.21 15.15
CA LYS A 48 7.27 21.40 15.99
C LYS A 48 5.83 21.45 16.53
N ASN A 49 5.68 21.63 17.84
CA ASN A 49 4.41 21.66 18.59
C ASN A 49 3.65 20.33 18.72
N ASP A 50 4.32 19.20 18.48
CA ASP A 50 3.77 17.88 18.81
C ASP A 50 3.73 17.63 20.33
N SER A 51 2.77 16.81 20.74
CA SER A 51 2.69 16.22 22.08
C SER A 51 2.41 14.73 21.94
N LEU A 52 2.70 13.92 22.97
CA LEU A 52 2.41 12.47 22.95
C LEU A 52 0.94 12.19 22.61
N PHE A 53 0.01 13.02 23.07
CA PHE A 53 -1.41 12.92 22.74
C PHE A 53 -1.69 13.12 21.23
N LYS A 54 -1.14 14.17 20.62
CA LYS A 54 -1.33 14.43 19.18
C LYS A 54 -0.69 13.34 18.32
N ILE A 55 0.46 12.84 18.75
CA ILE A 55 1.16 11.75 18.06
C ILE A 55 0.35 10.47 18.18
N ALA A 56 -0.12 10.12 19.38
CA ALA A 56 -0.95 8.94 19.62
C ALA A 56 -2.23 8.95 18.78
N GLN A 57 -2.90 10.11 18.70
CA GLN A 57 -4.08 10.28 17.84
C GLN A 57 -3.75 10.11 16.35
N LYS A 58 -2.59 10.61 15.92
CA LYS A 58 -2.15 10.58 14.52
C LYS A 58 -1.62 9.22 14.08
N THR A 59 -1.00 8.47 14.99
CA THR A 59 -0.33 7.20 14.70
C THR A 59 -1.18 5.99 15.13
N GLY A 60 -2.18 6.20 15.98
CA GLY A 60 -2.98 5.13 16.57
C GLY A 60 -2.28 4.35 17.69
N VAL A 61 -1.07 4.77 18.10
CA VAL A 61 -0.31 4.13 19.20
C VAL A 61 -0.66 4.84 20.51
N SER A 62 -1.04 4.10 21.56
CA SER A 62 -1.38 4.72 22.84
C SER A 62 -0.20 5.46 23.47
N ILE A 63 -0.48 6.47 24.32
CA ILE A 63 0.55 7.27 25.00
C ILE A 63 1.46 6.37 25.85
N ASP A 64 0.87 5.48 26.65
CA ASP A 64 1.60 4.49 27.47
C ASP A 64 2.52 3.59 26.61
N ARG A 65 2.05 3.20 25.42
CA ARG A 65 2.85 2.42 24.47
C ARG A 65 3.98 3.23 23.85
N LEU A 66 3.77 4.52 23.59
CA LEU A 66 4.84 5.42 23.12
C LEU A 66 5.90 5.62 24.20
N GLU A 67 5.52 5.77 25.46
CA GLU A 67 6.45 5.97 26.58
C GLU A 67 7.30 4.73 26.82
N THR A 68 6.67 3.55 26.88
CA THR A 68 7.33 2.26 27.11
C THR A 68 8.28 1.85 25.97
N LEU A 69 7.87 2.03 24.71
CA LEU A 69 8.72 1.70 23.55
C LEU A 69 9.96 2.58 23.42
N ASN A 70 9.92 3.80 23.97
CA ASN A 70 10.95 4.82 23.81
C ASN A 70 11.73 5.13 25.09
N GLY A 71 11.39 4.48 26.21
CA GLY A 71 12.05 4.72 27.51
C GLY A 71 11.90 6.16 28.01
N LEU A 72 10.80 6.83 27.67
CA LEU A 72 10.57 8.23 28.04
C LEU A 72 10.29 8.32 29.55
N LYS A 73 11.10 9.12 30.26
CA LYS A 73 10.90 9.42 31.69
C LYS A 73 10.06 10.67 31.93
N THR A 74 9.85 11.47 30.88
CA THR A 74 9.06 12.71 30.88
C THR A 74 8.29 12.82 29.57
N THR A 75 7.23 13.64 29.55
CA THR A 75 6.40 13.88 28.36
C THR A 75 6.96 14.95 27.42
N THR A 76 8.14 15.49 27.71
CA THR A 76 8.79 16.53 26.91
C THR A 76 9.37 15.92 25.64
N LEU A 77 8.87 16.36 24.48
CA LEU A 77 9.34 15.90 23.17
C LEU A 77 10.14 16.99 22.47
N TYR A 78 11.24 16.61 21.84
CA TYR A 78 12.08 17.53 21.06
C TYR A 78 11.78 17.40 19.57
N PRO A 79 11.39 18.50 18.89
CA PRO A 79 11.18 18.48 17.45
C PRO A 79 12.39 17.92 16.70
N GLY A 80 12.13 16.96 15.82
CA GLY A 80 13.14 16.25 15.04
C GLY A 80 13.59 14.90 15.63
N HIS A 81 13.31 14.64 16.91
CA HIS A 81 13.54 13.34 17.55
C HIS A 81 12.58 12.28 16.99
N SER A 82 12.99 11.00 16.99
CA SER A 82 12.16 9.91 16.46
C SER A 82 11.66 9.01 17.58
N LEU A 83 10.35 8.78 17.62
CA LEU A 83 9.70 7.85 18.56
C LEU A 83 9.39 6.53 17.87
N TYR A 84 9.86 5.42 18.40
CA TYR A 84 9.47 4.07 18.05
C TYR A 84 7.97 3.84 18.31
N LEU A 85 7.29 3.33 17.30
CA LEU A 85 5.84 3.11 17.30
C LEU A 85 5.45 1.64 17.42
N ARG A 86 6.42 0.72 17.36
CA ARG A 86 6.24 -0.73 17.53
C ARG A 86 7.48 -1.37 18.15
N GLU A 87 7.36 -2.62 18.62
CA GLU A 87 8.49 -3.38 19.17
C GLU A 87 9.48 -3.82 18.09
N ALA A 88 10.75 -3.92 18.49
CA ALA A 88 11.81 -4.43 17.63
C ALA A 88 11.60 -5.92 17.34
N ARG A 89 11.71 -6.31 16.07
CA ARG A 89 11.73 -7.70 15.65
C ARG A 89 13.11 -8.30 15.95
N LEU A 90 13.19 -9.61 16.16
CA LEU A 90 14.47 -10.30 16.28
C LEU A 90 14.83 -10.96 14.94
N HIS A 91 16.08 -10.84 14.55
CA HIS A 91 16.66 -11.50 13.38
C HIS A 91 17.91 -12.26 13.80
N THR A 92 17.90 -13.59 13.62
CA THR A 92 19.07 -14.43 13.81
C THR A 92 19.86 -14.47 12.50
N THR A 93 21.11 -14.01 12.54
CA THR A 93 22.00 -13.93 11.38
C THR A 93 22.35 -15.32 10.86
N SER A 94 22.40 -15.44 9.54
CA SER A 94 22.72 -16.67 8.81
C SER A 94 23.99 -16.50 7.97
N SER A 95 24.51 -17.60 7.43
CA SER A 95 25.67 -17.56 6.52
C SER A 95 25.39 -16.64 5.32
N GLY A 96 26.31 -15.70 5.07
CA GLY A 96 26.20 -14.73 3.97
C GLY A 96 25.41 -13.46 4.29
N ASP A 97 24.89 -13.33 5.52
CA ASP A 97 24.30 -12.07 6.00
C ASP A 97 25.37 -11.01 6.26
N THR A 98 25.01 -9.77 5.99
CA THR A 98 25.77 -8.58 6.39
C THR A 98 24.80 -7.57 6.99
N LEU A 99 25.26 -6.66 7.86
CA LEU A 99 24.40 -5.60 8.41
C LEU A 99 23.70 -4.81 7.30
N TRP A 100 24.35 -4.64 6.14
CA TRP A 100 23.78 -3.98 4.98
C TRP A 100 22.61 -4.77 4.37
N LYS A 101 22.77 -6.07 4.12
CA LYS A 101 21.68 -6.93 3.58
C LYS A 101 20.52 -7.03 4.55
N ILE A 102 20.81 -7.10 5.85
CA ILE A 102 19.79 -7.14 6.91
C ILE A 102 19.06 -5.79 6.97
N ALA A 103 19.79 -4.67 6.98
CA ALA A 103 19.19 -3.33 6.97
C ALA A 103 18.30 -3.11 5.74
N GLN A 104 18.73 -3.58 4.56
CA GLN A 104 17.94 -3.51 3.33
C GLN A 104 16.68 -4.39 3.43
N LYS A 105 16.83 -5.64 3.87
CA LYS A 105 15.74 -6.61 4.05
C LYS A 105 14.64 -6.05 4.96
N TYR A 106 15.03 -5.38 6.03
CA TYR A 106 14.11 -4.82 7.02
C TYR A 106 13.90 -3.31 6.86
N ARG A 107 14.28 -2.72 5.71
CA ARG A 107 14.01 -1.32 5.35
C ARG A 107 14.43 -0.32 6.45
N THR A 108 15.62 -0.49 7.00
CA THR A 108 16.26 0.38 8.00
C THR A 108 17.71 0.68 7.55
N THR A 109 18.57 1.22 8.41
CA THR A 109 19.97 1.53 8.08
C THR A 109 20.93 0.74 8.96
N VAL A 110 22.16 0.57 8.47
CA VAL A 110 23.25 -0.05 9.25
C VAL A 110 23.48 0.73 10.55
N SER A 111 23.46 2.07 10.50
CA SER A 111 23.61 2.92 11.69
C SER A 111 22.53 2.64 12.74
N VAL A 112 21.26 2.53 12.33
CA VAL A 112 20.15 2.24 13.24
C VAL A 112 20.26 0.81 13.78
N LEU A 113 20.66 -0.16 12.96
CA LEU A 113 20.93 -1.51 13.42
C LEU A 113 22.03 -1.54 14.49
N LYS A 114 23.11 -0.79 14.27
CA LYS A 114 24.23 -0.75 15.21
C LYS A 114 23.84 -0.10 16.53
N GLU A 115 23.17 1.04 16.47
CA GLU A 115 22.67 1.75 17.66
C GLU A 115 21.70 0.88 18.47
N LEU A 116 20.71 0.26 17.79
CA LEU A 116 19.72 -0.60 18.43
C LEU A 116 20.31 -1.86 19.09
N ASN A 117 21.48 -2.30 18.63
CA ASN A 117 22.15 -3.52 19.10
C ASN A 117 23.46 -3.26 19.85
N ASN A 118 23.80 -2.00 20.13
CA ASN A 118 25.07 -1.58 20.74
C ASN A 118 26.32 -2.13 20.01
N LEU A 119 26.27 -2.23 18.68
CA LEU A 119 27.39 -2.69 17.85
C LEU A 119 28.33 -1.53 17.54
N THR A 120 29.63 -1.74 17.73
CA THR A 120 30.67 -0.76 17.41
C THR A 120 31.26 -0.96 16.01
N SER A 121 31.25 -2.19 15.49
CA SER A 121 31.73 -2.56 14.14
C SER A 121 30.60 -3.08 13.25
N ASP A 122 30.92 -3.33 11.98
CA ASP A 122 29.98 -3.91 11.00
C ASP A 122 30.03 -5.45 10.97
N GLU A 123 30.90 -6.03 11.79
CA GLU A 123 31.09 -7.47 11.90
C GLU A 123 29.93 -8.10 12.68
N ILE A 124 29.36 -9.16 12.10
CA ILE A 124 28.32 -9.97 12.71
C ILE A 124 28.68 -11.44 12.60
N GLN A 125 28.39 -12.20 13.66
CA GLN A 125 28.67 -13.63 13.72
C GLN A 125 27.45 -14.42 13.25
N ILE A 126 27.63 -15.57 12.62
CA ILE A 126 26.51 -16.46 12.27
C ILE A 126 25.84 -16.93 13.58
N GLY A 127 24.51 -16.87 13.63
CA GLY A 127 23.71 -17.20 14.82
C GLY A 127 23.53 -16.05 15.82
N GLN A 128 24.11 -14.88 15.57
CA GLN A 128 23.89 -13.66 16.36
C GLN A 128 22.45 -13.17 16.24
N VAL A 129 21.81 -12.82 17.36
CA VAL A 129 20.46 -12.28 17.36
C VAL A 129 20.52 -10.76 17.38
N LEU A 130 19.99 -10.12 16.33
CA LEU A 130 19.88 -8.68 16.20
C LEU A 130 18.43 -8.24 16.43
N LYS A 131 18.25 -7.22 17.25
CA LYS A 131 17.04 -6.40 17.33
C LYS A 131 16.94 -5.54 16.08
N ILE A 132 15.78 -5.56 15.44
CA ILE A 132 15.54 -4.90 14.17
C ILE A 132 14.28 -4.06 14.27
N GLN A 133 14.43 -2.76 14.12
CA GLN A 133 13.29 -1.85 13.99
C GLN A 133 13.02 -1.56 12.52
N GLU A 134 12.13 -2.36 11.94
CA GLU A 134 11.78 -2.29 10.52
C GLU A 134 11.23 -0.91 10.15
N GLY A 135 11.78 -0.14 9.21
CA GLY A 135 11.25 1.19 8.86
C GLY A 135 11.63 2.33 9.82
N ALA A 136 12.59 2.12 10.73
CA ALA A 136 13.23 3.23 11.43
C ALA A 136 14.20 3.95 10.48
N ILE A 137 13.71 4.97 9.78
CA ILE A 137 14.55 5.86 8.97
C ILE A 137 14.65 7.20 9.67
N ILE A 138 15.76 7.41 10.39
CA ILE A 138 16.21 8.73 10.79
C ILE A 138 16.80 9.40 9.54
N LYS A 139 16.41 10.66 9.26
CA LYS A 139 17.17 11.49 8.32
C LYS A 139 18.54 11.74 8.92
N THR A 140 19.57 11.08 8.40
CA THR A 140 20.96 11.49 8.60
C THR A 140 21.44 12.09 7.29
N THR A 141 22.07 13.26 7.41
CA THR A 141 22.72 14.00 6.33
C THR A 141 23.66 13.11 5.53
N GLU A 142 23.63 13.35 4.23
CA GLU A 142 24.53 12.91 3.16
C GLU A 142 25.92 12.43 3.65
N PRO A 143 26.33 11.18 3.37
CA PRO A 143 27.73 10.81 3.49
C PRO A 143 28.50 11.57 2.40
N THR A 144 29.47 12.38 2.83
CA THR A 144 30.48 12.99 1.98
C THR A 144 31.05 11.93 1.03
N PRO A 145 31.15 12.18 -0.29
CA PRO A 145 31.73 11.23 -1.21
C PRO A 145 33.20 10.97 -0.84
N ALA A 146 33.56 9.68 -0.70
CA ALA A 146 34.95 9.26 -0.64
C ALA A 146 35.69 9.73 -1.90
N PRO A 147 36.97 10.14 -1.80
CA PRO A 147 37.70 10.78 -2.89
C PRO A 147 37.86 9.83 -4.07
N ASN A 148 37.37 10.27 -5.23
CA ASN A 148 37.59 9.59 -6.50
C ASN A 148 39.08 9.78 -6.89
N PRO A 149 39.83 8.73 -7.27
CA PRO A 149 41.21 8.91 -7.75
C PRO A 149 41.19 9.53 -9.14
N THR A 150 41.49 10.82 -9.22
CA THR A 150 41.87 11.49 -10.46
C THR A 150 43.32 11.18 -10.82
N THR A 151 43.54 10.52 -11.96
CA THR A 151 44.55 10.95 -12.92
C THR A 151 44.01 10.85 -14.34
N LYS A 152 43.88 12.02 -14.95
CA LYS A 152 43.63 12.25 -16.38
C LYS A 152 44.92 12.00 -17.16
N PRO A 153 44.86 11.44 -18.38
CA PRO A 153 45.62 12.06 -19.48
C PRO A 153 44.71 12.63 -20.57
N THR A 154 45.13 13.78 -21.09
CA THR A 154 44.47 14.61 -22.09
C THR A 154 45.10 14.35 -23.45
N ILE A 155 44.33 14.10 -24.53
CA ILE A 155 44.71 14.38 -25.95
C ILE A 155 43.43 14.70 -26.76
N PRO A 156 43.46 15.59 -27.78
CA PRO A 156 42.36 16.52 -28.09
C PRO A 156 41.46 16.17 -29.30
N SER A 157 40.38 16.95 -29.36
CA SER A 157 39.31 17.10 -30.36
C SER A 157 39.72 17.12 -31.84
N THR A 158 38.95 16.43 -32.70
CA THR A 158 38.63 16.86 -34.08
C THR A 158 37.18 16.49 -34.45
N SER A 159 36.50 17.40 -35.16
CA SER A 159 35.11 17.32 -35.65
C SER A 159 35.01 16.70 -37.07
N PRO A 160 33.80 16.37 -37.59
CA PRO A 160 33.56 15.20 -38.46
C PRO A 160 33.41 15.48 -39.97
N LYS A 161 33.46 14.41 -40.79
CA LYS A 161 32.98 14.34 -42.19
C LYS A 161 32.32 12.96 -42.48
N PRO A 162 31.36 12.83 -43.44
CA PRO A 162 30.27 11.85 -43.37
C PRO A 162 30.35 10.61 -44.31
N LEU A 163 29.59 9.58 -43.87
CA LEU A 163 28.85 8.47 -44.53
C LEU A 163 29.51 7.55 -45.59
N PRO A 164 29.13 6.25 -45.62
CA PRO A 164 28.06 5.87 -46.56
C PRO A 164 27.02 4.84 -46.08
N ASN A 165 25.88 4.92 -46.75
CA ASN A 165 24.66 4.10 -46.69
C ASN A 165 24.88 2.58 -46.59
N VAL A 166 24.07 1.93 -45.76
CA VAL A 166 23.75 0.49 -45.88
C VAL A 166 22.23 0.32 -45.99
N PRO A 167 21.72 -0.57 -46.88
CA PRO A 167 20.35 -0.51 -47.38
C PRO A 167 19.31 -1.18 -46.49
N LYS A 168 18.09 -0.64 -46.59
CA LYS A 168 16.83 -1.12 -46.02
C LYS A 168 16.39 -2.47 -46.63
N PRO A 169 15.91 -3.46 -45.86
CA PRO A 169 15.29 -4.65 -46.45
C PRO A 169 13.90 -4.31 -47.01
N VAL A 170 13.68 -4.68 -48.28
CA VAL A 170 12.40 -4.65 -49.00
C VAL A 170 11.69 -6.00 -48.79
N PRO A 171 10.36 -6.05 -48.58
CA PRO A 171 9.62 -7.30 -48.43
C PRO A 171 9.27 -7.92 -49.80
N LYS A 172 9.23 -9.26 -49.87
CA LYS A 172 8.79 -10.03 -51.04
C LYS A 172 7.96 -11.27 -50.58
N PRO A 173 7.16 -11.90 -51.45
CA PRO A 173 5.70 -11.87 -51.37
C PRO A 173 5.06 -13.18 -50.89
N ILE A 174 3.80 -13.05 -50.48
CA ILE A 174 2.83 -14.11 -50.17
C ILE A 174 2.66 -15.07 -51.36
N PRO A 175 2.44 -16.38 -51.09
CA PRO A 175 1.50 -17.18 -51.86
C PRO A 175 0.37 -17.74 -50.98
N SER A 176 -0.87 -17.57 -51.46
CA SER A 176 -2.06 -18.32 -51.04
C SER A 176 -1.94 -19.80 -51.42
N PRO A 177 -2.75 -20.69 -50.82
CA PRO A 177 -3.71 -21.38 -51.67
C PRO A 177 -5.12 -21.54 -51.07
N THR A 178 -6.00 -21.90 -52.00
CA THR A 178 -7.45 -21.78 -52.05
C THR A 178 -8.19 -22.97 -51.42
N SER A 179 -9.49 -22.77 -51.18
CA SER A 179 -10.49 -23.66 -50.58
C SER A 179 -10.63 -25.07 -51.17
N THR A 180 -11.04 -26.03 -50.33
CA THR A 180 -12.08 -27.03 -50.68
C THR A 180 -12.88 -27.46 -49.42
N LYS A 181 -14.21 -27.43 -49.53
CA LYS A 181 -15.24 -28.20 -48.78
C LYS A 181 -15.28 -29.63 -49.40
N PRO A 182 -15.92 -30.72 -48.88
CA PRO A 182 -17.04 -30.74 -47.92
C PRO A 182 -17.22 -31.96 -46.97
N THR A 183 -18.32 -31.89 -46.18
CA THR A 183 -19.21 -32.94 -45.62
C THR A 183 -19.19 -33.24 -44.10
N ASN A 184 -20.34 -32.96 -43.45
CA ASN A 184 -20.90 -33.65 -42.26
C ASN A 184 -21.79 -34.84 -42.75
N PRO A 185 -22.43 -35.73 -41.93
CA PRO A 185 -22.65 -35.84 -40.45
C PRO A 185 -22.41 -37.32 -39.94
N PRO A 186 -22.89 -37.85 -38.77
CA PRO A 186 -23.81 -37.27 -37.77
C PRO A 186 -23.48 -37.40 -36.27
N SER A 187 -24.25 -36.57 -35.57
CA SER A 187 -24.61 -36.50 -34.16
C SER A 187 -24.81 -37.85 -33.45
N ASN A 188 -24.27 -37.95 -32.23
CA ASN A 188 -24.95 -38.66 -31.16
C ASN A 188 -24.93 -37.85 -29.87
N THR A 189 -26.11 -37.78 -29.27
CA THR A 189 -26.57 -37.00 -28.13
C THR A 189 -26.11 -37.55 -26.79
N GLN A 190 -25.67 -36.68 -25.88
CA GLN A 190 -26.14 -36.74 -24.49
C GLN A 190 -26.06 -35.38 -23.79
N LYS A 191 -27.23 -34.95 -23.31
CA LYS A 191 -27.55 -33.73 -22.58
C LYS A 191 -27.30 -33.93 -21.09
N PRO A 192 -26.59 -33.04 -20.39
CA PRO A 192 -26.75 -32.86 -18.96
C PRO A 192 -27.83 -31.80 -18.69
N THR A 193 -28.78 -32.15 -17.84
CA THR A 193 -29.83 -31.30 -17.26
C THR A 193 -29.27 -30.07 -16.54
N PRO A 194 -29.88 -28.87 -16.69
CA PRO A 194 -29.53 -27.70 -15.89
C PRO A 194 -30.12 -27.79 -14.49
N MET A 195 -29.26 -27.64 -13.46
CA MET A 195 -29.69 -27.38 -12.09
C MET A 195 -30.34 -25.98 -12.01
N PRO A 196 -31.34 -25.78 -11.14
CA PRO A 196 -32.14 -24.56 -11.15
C PRO A 196 -31.29 -23.34 -10.74
N VAL A 197 -31.18 -22.38 -11.64
CA VAL A 197 -30.57 -21.07 -11.42
C VAL A 197 -31.51 -20.28 -10.50
N SER A 198 -31.14 -20.16 -9.22
CA SER A 198 -31.73 -19.17 -8.34
C SER A 198 -31.31 -17.77 -8.80
N LYS A 199 -32.25 -17.08 -9.43
CA LYS A 199 -32.18 -15.65 -9.78
C LYS A 199 -31.86 -14.84 -8.52
N PRO A 200 -30.76 -14.05 -8.46
CA PRO A 200 -30.66 -13.00 -7.47
C PRO A 200 -31.64 -11.91 -7.89
N THR A 201 -32.71 -11.75 -7.12
CA THR A 201 -33.58 -10.58 -7.16
C THR A 201 -32.72 -9.32 -7.01
N PRO A 202 -32.92 -8.27 -7.82
CA PRO A 202 -32.14 -7.04 -7.72
C PRO A 202 -32.50 -6.33 -6.41
N SER A 203 -31.67 -6.49 -5.39
CA SER A 203 -31.76 -5.69 -4.18
C SER A 203 -31.23 -4.30 -4.49
N THR A 204 -32.15 -3.37 -4.75
CA THR A 204 -31.91 -1.94 -4.55
C THR A 204 -31.36 -1.75 -3.13
N LYS A 205 -30.11 -1.28 -3.01
CA LYS A 205 -29.45 -1.05 -1.71
C LYS A 205 -28.84 0.36 -1.67
N PRO A 206 -28.98 1.10 -0.54
CA PRO A 206 -28.46 2.46 -0.40
C PRO A 206 -26.94 2.50 -0.58
N ALA A 207 -26.43 3.63 -1.07
CA ALA A 207 -25.02 4.00 -0.99
C ALA A 207 -24.50 3.69 0.41
N SER A 208 -23.64 2.68 0.54
CA SER A 208 -23.03 2.29 1.82
C SER A 208 -22.29 3.48 2.41
N GLU A 209 -22.55 3.80 3.68
CA GLU A 209 -21.88 4.89 4.39
C GLU A 209 -20.36 4.70 4.40
N PRO A 210 -19.56 5.79 4.31
CA PRO A 210 -18.12 5.71 4.39
C PRO A 210 -17.62 5.08 5.69
N VAL A 211 -16.65 4.18 5.58
CA VAL A 211 -15.88 3.64 6.72
C VAL A 211 -14.46 4.17 6.56
N LEU A 212 -14.01 5.08 7.41
CA LEU A 212 -12.71 5.75 7.20
C LEU A 212 -11.58 5.22 8.10
N SER A 213 -11.90 4.31 9.02
CA SER A 213 -10.95 3.70 9.94
C SER A 213 -10.94 2.18 9.80
N TRP A 214 -9.76 1.59 10.01
CA TRP A 214 -9.66 0.14 10.11
C TRP A 214 -10.42 -0.35 11.34
N PRO A 215 -11.00 -1.56 11.29
CA PRO A 215 -11.68 -2.15 12.42
C PRO A 215 -10.68 -2.63 13.48
N ALA A 216 -11.20 -2.95 14.66
CA ALA A 216 -10.37 -3.35 15.80
C ALA A 216 -9.51 -4.60 15.53
N LYS A 217 -10.01 -5.58 14.77
CA LYS A 217 -9.23 -6.76 14.38
C LYS A 217 -8.83 -6.67 12.92
N THR A 218 -7.53 -6.57 12.72
CA THR A 218 -6.87 -6.64 11.41
C THR A 218 -5.79 -7.71 11.42
N TYR A 219 -5.33 -8.07 10.24
CA TYR A 219 -4.25 -9.03 10.06
C TYR A 219 -3.36 -8.60 8.91
N VAL A 220 -2.04 -8.79 9.07
CA VAL A 220 -1.07 -8.61 7.99
C VAL A 220 -0.84 -9.97 7.37
N VAL A 221 -1.24 -10.14 6.11
CA VAL A 221 -1.11 -11.38 5.34
C VAL A 221 0.35 -11.81 5.30
N ARG A 222 0.61 -13.10 5.50
CA ARG A 222 1.93 -13.72 5.40
C ARG A 222 2.03 -14.60 4.16
N ALA A 223 3.25 -14.84 3.71
CA ALA A 223 3.50 -15.76 2.60
C ALA A 223 2.90 -17.14 2.89
N GLY A 224 2.07 -17.64 1.97
CA GLY A 224 1.39 -18.93 2.08
C GLY A 224 0.05 -18.90 2.82
N ASP A 225 -0.41 -17.72 3.25
CA ASP A 225 -1.77 -17.54 3.74
C ASP A 225 -2.79 -17.72 2.63
N THR A 226 -3.96 -18.20 3.02
CA THR A 226 -5.12 -18.35 2.15
C THR A 226 -6.33 -17.87 2.91
N VAL A 227 -7.36 -17.43 2.19
CA VAL A 227 -8.63 -16.99 2.77
C VAL A 227 -9.18 -18.06 3.72
N ASP A 228 -9.14 -19.34 3.35
CA ASP A 228 -9.65 -20.43 4.17
C ASP A 228 -8.83 -20.67 5.46
N LYS A 229 -7.49 -20.57 5.38
CA LYS A 229 -6.62 -20.67 6.57
C LYS A 229 -6.91 -19.54 7.55
N LEU A 230 -7.00 -18.30 7.06
CA LEU A 230 -7.24 -17.14 7.89
C LEU A 230 -8.66 -17.11 8.44
N ALA A 231 -9.65 -17.49 7.64
CA ALA A 231 -11.04 -17.63 8.08
C ALA A 231 -11.17 -18.57 9.28
N LYS A 232 -10.52 -19.75 9.21
CA LYS A 232 -10.46 -20.70 10.35
C LYS A 232 -9.71 -20.11 11.54
N GLN A 233 -8.54 -19.49 11.33
CA GLN A 233 -7.72 -18.90 12.39
C GLN A 233 -8.48 -17.83 13.19
N PHE A 234 -9.24 -16.97 12.50
CA PHE A 234 -9.95 -15.86 13.11
C PHE A 234 -11.42 -16.17 13.44
N GLN A 235 -11.86 -17.41 13.22
CA GLN A 235 -13.24 -17.86 13.45
C GLN A 235 -14.27 -16.96 12.72
N VAL A 236 -13.95 -16.59 11.49
CA VAL A 236 -14.80 -15.80 10.58
C VAL A 236 -15.08 -16.64 9.34
N SER A 237 -16.24 -16.48 8.70
CA SER A 237 -16.48 -17.19 7.43
C SER A 237 -15.58 -16.63 6.33
N ALA A 238 -15.10 -17.48 5.41
CA ALA A 238 -14.31 -17.05 4.25
C ALA A 238 -15.06 -15.97 3.44
N SER A 239 -16.38 -16.11 3.28
CA SER A 239 -17.23 -15.11 2.64
C SER A 239 -17.22 -13.76 3.36
N ASN A 240 -17.28 -13.74 4.70
CA ASN A 240 -17.20 -12.48 5.44
C ASN A 240 -15.80 -11.89 5.37
N LEU A 241 -14.75 -12.70 5.44
CA LEU A 241 -13.37 -12.23 5.31
C LEU A 241 -13.15 -11.53 3.96
N LEU A 242 -13.60 -12.14 2.87
CA LEU A 242 -13.56 -11.53 1.54
C LEU A 242 -14.40 -10.24 1.47
N ARG A 243 -15.64 -10.31 1.97
CA ARG A 243 -16.59 -9.19 1.97
C ARG A 243 -16.08 -7.98 2.74
N TYR A 244 -15.43 -8.19 3.88
CA TYR A 244 -14.81 -7.15 4.70
C TYR A 244 -13.71 -6.40 3.96
N ASN A 245 -13.04 -7.05 3.02
CA ASN A 245 -11.93 -6.50 2.26
C ASN A 245 -12.28 -6.17 0.81
N TYR A 246 -13.58 -6.17 0.47
CA TYR A 246 -14.08 -5.93 -0.89
C TYR A 246 -13.47 -6.86 -1.95
N MET A 247 -13.09 -8.07 -1.54
CA MET A 247 -12.47 -9.08 -2.38
C MET A 247 -13.52 -10.01 -3.01
N SER A 248 -13.26 -10.46 -4.23
CA SER A 248 -14.00 -11.53 -4.89
C SER A 248 -13.48 -12.91 -4.46
N PRO A 249 -14.23 -14.01 -4.65
CA PRO A 249 -13.74 -15.36 -4.36
C PRO A 249 -12.52 -15.80 -5.17
N THR A 250 -12.24 -15.14 -6.29
CA THR A 250 -11.07 -15.40 -7.14
C THR A 250 -9.89 -14.48 -6.83
N ASP A 251 -10.09 -13.47 -5.97
CA ASP A 251 -8.99 -12.61 -5.52
C ASP A 251 -8.14 -13.41 -4.53
N TRP A 252 -6.82 -13.25 -4.62
CA TRP A 252 -5.86 -13.88 -3.74
C TRP A 252 -5.31 -12.85 -2.75
N LEU A 253 -4.75 -13.32 -1.64
CA LEU A 253 -4.14 -12.47 -0.63
C LEU A 253 -2.67 -12.25 -0.99
N ASP A 254 -2.25 -11.00 -1.13
CA ASP A 254 -0.86 -10.66 -1.30
C ASP A 254 -0.18 -10.57 0.07
N ALA A 255 1.02 -11.13 0.21
CA ALA A 255 1.78 -11.02 1.46
C ALA A 255 2.03 -9.54 1.80
N ASP A 256 2.01 -9.23 3.09
CA ASP A 256 2.10 -7.90 3.68
C ASP A 256 0.85 -7.00 3.52
N ASP A 257 -0.21 -7.48 2.85
CA ASP A 257 -1.50 -6.78 2.84
C ASP A 257 -2.09 -6.69 4.24
N LEU A 258 -2.53 -5.49 4.62
CA LEU A 258 -3.35 -5.31 5.81
C LEU A 258 -4.81 -5.60 5.45
N ILE A 259 -5.39 -6.63 6.06
CA ILE A 259 -6.79 -7.01 5.86
C ILE A 259 -7.60 -6.87 7.14
N ALA A 260 -8.88 -6.56 7.00
CA ALA A 260 -9.86 -6.60 8.06
C ALA A 260 -10.31 -8.05 8.30
N VAL A 261 -10.21 -8.52 9.55
CA VAL A 261 -10.71 -9.85 9.95
C VAL A 261 -11.99 -9.76 10.80
N SER A 262 -12.43 -8.53 11.11
CA SER A 262 -13.72 -8.21 11.71
C SER A 262 -14.22 -6.88 11.15
N GLY A 263 -15.47 -6.75 10.70
CA GLY A 263 -15.95 -5.48 10.13
C GLY A 263 -15.24 -5.11 8.82
N TYR A 264 -15.57 -3.96 8.22
CA TYR A 264 -15.07 -3.59 6.90
C TYR A 264 -13.74 -2.83 6.95
N ALA A 265 -12.89 -3.08 5.95
CA ALA A 265 -11.75 -2.24 5.62
C ALA A 265 -12.23 -0.83 5.21
N PRO A 266 -11.37 0.21 5.37
CA PRO A 266 -11.74 1.57 5.05
C PRO A 266 -12.18 1.71 3.59
N ARG A 267 -13.31 2.40 3.36
CA ARG A 267 -13.82 2.79 2.06
C ARG A 267 -14.60 4.10 2.09
N ALA A 268 -14.33 5.00 1.16
CA ALA A 268 -14.92 6.34 1.11
C ALA A 268 -16.10 6.45 0.13
N TYR A 269 -16.23 5.53 -0.83
CA TYR A 269 -17.28 5.49 -1.84
C TYR A 269 -17.40 6.80 -2.64
N ALA A 270 -16.26 7.41 -2.99
CA ALA A 270 -16.20 8.66 -3.76
C ALA A 270 -16.85 8.55 -5.16
N VAL A 271 -16.93 7.34 -5.70
CA VAL A 271 -17.61 7.00 -6.95
C VAL A 271 -18.35 5.67 -6.82
N GLN A 272 -19.37 5.47 -7.65
CA GLN A 272 -20.13 4.22 -7.71
C GLN A 272 -20.26 3.69 -9.16
N PRO A 273 -20.20 2.36 -9.37
CA PRO A 273 -20.44 1.78 -10.68
C PRO A 273 -21.77 2.23 -11.28
N GLY A 274 -21.76 2.55 -12.57
CA GLY A 274 -22.94 3.01 -13.32
C GLY A 274 -23.35 4.46 -13.09
N GLN A 275 -22.63 5.24 -12.28
CA GLN A 275 -22.97 6.66 -12.04
C GLN A 275 -22.87 7.53 -13.31
N ASP A 276 -21.95 7.20 -14.23
CA ASP A 276 -21.64 7.95 -15.44
C ASP A 276 -21.92 7.11 -16.70
N LYS A 277 -22.60 7.71 -17.68
CA LYS A 277 -23.02 7.03 -18.91
C LYS A 277 -21.92 6.92 -19.98
N ALA A 278 -20.86 7.71 -19.88
CA ALA A 278 -19.80 7.77 -20.88
C ALA A 278 -18.47 8.30 -20.27
N PRO A 279 -17.33 8.04 -20.94
CA PRO A 279 -16.06 8.67 -20.59
C PRO A 279 -16.14 10.20 -20.65
N ALA A 280 -15.46 10.85 -19.71
CA ALA A 280 -15.37 12.31 -19.63
C ALA A 280 -13.91 12.78 -19.59
N ARG A 281 -13.73 14.11 -19.71
CA ARG A 281 -12.42 14.79 -19.57
C ARG A 281 -12.18 15.36 -18.17
N VAL A 282 -13.16 15.20 -17.28
CA VAL A 282 -13.04 15.56 -15.87
C VAL A 282 -13.54 14.36 -15.06
N GLY A 283 -12.72 13.91 -14.12
CA GLY A 283 -13.04 12.79 -13.23
C GLY A 283 -13.26 13.24 -11.78
N LYS A 284 -13.81 12.35 -10.96
CA LYS A 284 -13.88 12.55 -9.51
C LYS A 284 -12.51 12.24 -8.89
N LEU A 285 -12.14 13.00 -7.85
CA LEU A 285 -10.99 12.63 -7.01
C LEU A 285 -11.36 11.37 -6.22
N VAL A 286 -10.56 10.34 -6.43
CA VAL A 286 -10.66 9.06 -5.72
C VAL A 286 -9.33 8.87 -5.00
N ASP A 287 -9.40 8.64 -3.69
CA ASP A 287 -8.24 8.29 -2.89
C ASP A 287 -7.82 6.84 -3.19
N TRP A 288 -6.54 6.62 -3.49
CA TRP A 288 -6.01 5.31 -3.82
C TRP A 288 -6.24 4.27 -2.70
N PHE A 289 -5.98 4.64 -1.45
CA PHE A 289 -6.02 3.73 -0.31
C PHE A 289 -7.43 3.55 0.26
N LEU A 290 -8.32 4.52 0.07
CA LEU A 290 -9.71 4.39 0.52
C LEU A 290 -10.62 3.78 -0.55
N ASP A 291 -10.38 4.03 -1.82
CA ASP A 291 -11.30 3.58 -2.88
C ASP A 291 -10.56 2.95 -4.06
N GLY A 292 -9.52 3.60 -4.57
CA GLY A 292 -8.85 3.26 -5.83
C GLY A 292 -8.41 1.81 -5.93
N GLN A 293 -7.74 1.30 -4.90
CA GLN A 293 -7.25 -0.09 -4.84
C GLN A 293 -8.37 -1.15 -4.89
N TYR A 294 -9.60 -0.79 -4.49
CA TYR A 294 -10.75 -1.69 -4.56
C TYR A 294 -11.52 -1.57 -5.89
N LEU A 295 -11.35 -0.44 -6.60
CA LEU A 295 -12.03 -0.13 -7.85
C LEU A 295 -11.21 -0.56 -9.09
N LEU A 296 -9.88 -0.47 -9.02
CA LEU A 296 -8.95 -0.84 -10.08
C LEU A 296 -8.17 -2.09 -9.66
N LYS A 297 -8.71 -3.27 -9.96
CA LYS A 297 -8.15 -4.56 -9.57
C LYS A 297 -7.20 -5.11 -10.63
N ARG A 298 -6.33 -6.02 -10.21
CA ARG A 298 -5.46 -6.79 -11.10
C ARG A 298 -6.28 -7.46 -12.20
N ASN A 299 -5.78 -7.38 -13.43
CA ASN A 299 -6.40 -7.82 -14.68
C ASN A 299 -7.62 -7.02 -15.16
N ASP A 300 -8.06 -5.99 -14.43
CA ASP A 300 -9.09 -5.09 -14.94
C ASP A 300 -8.59 -4.43 -16.23
N ARG A 301 -9.52 -4.28 -17.19
CA ARG A 301 -9.30 -3.58 -18.44
C ARG A 301 -10.19 -2.35 -18.49
N PHE A 302 -9.62 -1.20 -18.79
CA PHE A 302 -10.36 0.05 -18.80
C PHE A 302 -9.76 1.09 -19.75
N GLN A 303 -10.59 2.09 -20.07
CA GLN A 303 -10.18 3.20 -20.92
C GLN A 303 -9.51 4.29 -20.07
N ILE A 304 -8.45 4.87 -20.62
CA ILE A 304 -7.89 6.14 -20.17
C ILE A 304 -8.12 7.19 -21.25
N THR A 305 -8.53 8.39 -20.85
CA THR A 305 -8.71 9.56 -21.70
C THR A 305 -7.72 10.65 -21.28
N ASP A 306 -6.83 11.09 -22.17
CA ASP A 306 -5.94 12.22 -21.89
C ASP A 306 -6.74 13.54 -21.83
N VAL A 307 -6.57 14.28 -20.75
CA VAL A 307 -7.37 15.50 -20.49
C VAL A 307 -7.10 16.54 -21.57
N LEU A 308 -5.87 16.70 -22.05
CA LEU A 308 -5.51 17.77 -22.99
C LEU A 308 -5.96 17.47 -24.42
N THR A 309 -5.65 16.27 -24.92
CA THR A 309 -5.77 15.92 -26.34
C THR A 309 -7.04 15.15 -26.68
N ASN A 310 -7.77 14.65 -25.67
CA ASN A 310 -8.91 13.75 -25.83
C ASN A 310 -8.58 12.42 -26.53
N LYS A 311 -7.30 12.10 -26.71
CA LYS A 311 -6.89 10.78 -27.17
C LYS A 311 -7.20 9.75 -26.08
N THR A 312 -7.60 8.57 -26.51
CA THR A 312 -7.98 7.47 -25.62
C THR A 312 -7.14 6.23 -25.92
N LEU A 313 -6.82 5.50 -24.86
CA LEU A 313 -6.16 4.20 -24.94
C LEU A 313 -6.82 3.22 -23.97
N GLN A 314 -6.81 1.95 -24.32
CA GLN A 314 -7.19 0.88 -23.42
C GLN A 314 -5.96 0.34 -22.70
N VAL A 315 -6.10 0.08 -21.40
CA VAL A 315 -5.03 -0.49 -20.58
C VAL A 315 -5.52 -1.70 -19.77
N LYS A 316 -4.56 -2.52 -19.33
CA LYS A 316 -4.75 -3.57 -18.32
C LYS A 316 -4.05 -3.14 -17.05
N MET A 317 -4.74 -3.25 -15.92
CA MET A 317 -4.14 -3.11 -14.60
C MET A 317 -3.39 -4.39 -14.22
N MET A 318 -2.11 -4.26 -13.87
CA MET A 318 -1.25 -5.39 -13.57
C MET A 318 -1.17 -5.72 -12.09
N GLY A 319 -1.29 -4.71 -11.25
CA GLY A 319 -1.06 -4.79 -9.83
C GLY A 319 -0.77 -3.39 -9.29
N GLY A 320 -0.73 -3.27 -7.97
CA GLY A 320 -0.52 -1.96 -7.39
C GLY A 320 -0.67 -1.98 -5.88
N TYR A 321 0.35 -1.50 -5.18
CA TYR A 321 0.32 -1.33 -3.73
C TYR A 321 0.17 0.15 -3.35
N ASN A 322 1.03 1.01 -3.91
CA ASN A 322 1.04 2.45 -3.64
C ASN A 322 0.28 3.27 -4.69
N HIS A 323 0.10 2.71 -5.89
CA HIS A 323 -0.61 3.25 -7.03
C HIS A 323 -0.90 2.10 -8.01
N SER A 324 -1.50 2.38 -9.15
CA SER A 324 -1.84 1.39 -10.17
C SER A 324 -0.74 1.28 -11.22
N ASP A 325 -0.28 0.06 -11.49
CA ASP A 325 0.65 -0.24 -12.58
C ASP A 325 -0.13 -0.75 -13.79
N VAL A 326 -0.01 -0.07 -14.94
CA VAL A 326 -0.81 -0.38 -16.13
C VAL A 326 0.02 -0.59 -17.39
N GLU A 327 -0.51 -1.42 -18.29
CA GLU A 327 0.05 -1.65 -19.62
C GLU A 327 -0.97 -1.34 -20.72
N PRO A 328 -0.57 -0.71 -21.84
CA PRO A 328 -1.40 -0.64 -23.04
C PRO A 328 -1.84 -2.03 -23.50
N LEU A 329 -3.10 -2.18 -23.91
CA LEU A 329 -3.63 -3.48 -24.32
C LEU A 329 -3.09 -3.97 -25.67
N THR A 330 -2.81 -3.04 -26.59
CA THR A 330 -2.47 -3.35 -27.97
C THR A 330 -1.38 -2.42 -28.50
N THR A 331 -0.79 -2.78 -29.64
CA THR A 331 0.13 -1.91 -30.38
C THR A 331 -0.51 -0.58 -30.80
N LYS A 332 -1.82 -0.55 -31.01
CA LYS A 332 -2.57 0.68 -31.29
C LYS A 332 -2.65 1.58 -30.06
N ASP A 333 -2.92 1.02 -28.89
CA ASP A 333 -2.93 1.76 -27.62
C ASP A 333 -1.54 2.30 -27.30
N THR A 334 -0.50 1.52 -27.57
CA THR A 334 0.89 1.95 -27.47
C THR A 334 1.23 3.10 -28.43
N ALA A 335 0.71 3.08 -29.67
CA ALA A 335 0.90 4.19 -30.59
C ALA A 335 0.25 5.47 -30.05
N VAL A 336 -0.94 5.37 -29.46
CA VAL A 336 -1.58 6.50 -28.77
C VAL A 336 -0.74 6.99 -27.60
N LEU A 337 -0.20 6.09 -26.78
CA LEU A 337 0.69 6.45 -25.70
C LEU A 337 1.92 7.21 -26.20
N LYS A 338 2.58 6.73 -27.26
CA LYS A 338 3.73 7.41 -27.89
C LYS A 338 3.35 8.80 -28.41
N ASP A 339 2.18 8.96 -29.01
CA ASP A 339 1.66 10.27 -29.45
C ASP A 339 1.46 11.25 -28.27
N LEU A 340 1.07 10.75 -27.09
CA LEU A 340 0.92 11.58 -25.89
C LEU A 340 2.27 12.06 -25.33
N PHE A 341 3.35 11.36 -25.67
CA PHE A 341 4.72 11.63 -25.24
C PHE A 341 5.67 11.74 -26.46
N PRO A 342 5.53 12.79 -27.29
CA PRO A 342 6.22 12.90 -28.59
C PRO A 342 7.75 13.06 -28.49
N GLY A 343 8.30 13.28 -27.29
CA GLY A 343 9.74 13.30 -27.02
C GLY A 343 10.33 11.92 -26.66
N GLY A 344 9.53 10.86 -26.72
CA GLY A 344 9.89 9.53 -26.24
C GLY A 344 9.44 9.28 -24.81
N TRP A 345 9.87 8.14 -24.26
CA TRP A 345 9.48 7.71 -22.92
C TRP A 345 9.98 8.68 -21.84
N THR A 346 9.09 9.06 -20.94
CA THR A 346 9.36 10.11 -19.95
C THR A 346 8.60 9.88 -18.65
N TRP A 347 9.24 10.22 -17.54
CA TRP A 347 8.60 10.24 -16.24
C TRP A 347 7.66 11.43 -16.07
N THR A 348 7.75 12.48 -16.88
CA THR A 348 6.84 13.64 -16.76
C THR A 348 5.39 13.19 -16.98
N PRO A 349 4.50 13.31 -15.98
CA PRO A 349 3.17 12.74 -16.09
C PRO A 349 2.18 13.67 -16.79
N ARG A 350 1.05 13.10 -17.21
CA ARG A 350 -0.08 13.79 -17.83
C ARG A 350 -1.36 13.58 -17.04
N ALA A 351 -2.21 14.60 -17.01
CA ALA A 351 -3.55 14.51 -16.46
C ALA A 351 -4.44 13.64 -17.35
N VAL A 352 -5.04 12.60 -16.78
CA VAL A 352 -5.90 11.67 -17.50
C VAL A 352 -7.16 11.33 -16.69
N VAL A 353 -8.19 10.82 -17.36
CA VAL A 353 -9.39 10.29 -16.71
C VAL A 353 -9.52 8.81 -17.02
N VAL A 354 -9.61 8.00 -15.97
CA VAL A 354 -9.96 6.58 -16.07
C VAL A 354 -11.47 6.47 -16.20
N TYR A 355 -11.94 5.71 -17.19
CA TYR A 355 -13.35 5.32 -17.31
C TYR A 355 -13.48 3.80 -17.16
N LYS A 356 -14.12 3.39 -16.07
CA LYS A 356 -14.33 1.98 -15.72
C LYS A 356 -15.69 1.76 -15.09
N ASP A 357 -16.44 0.79 -15.57
CA ASP A 357 -17.75 0.39 -15.03
C ASP A 357 -18.71 1.58 -14.80
N GLY A 358 -18.68 2.57 -15.70
CA GLY A 358 -19.49 3.78 -15.55
C GLY A 358 -18.99 4.76 -14.50
N MET A 359 -17.69 4.77 -14.16
CA MET A 359 -17.08 5.75 -13.25
C MET A 359 -15.99 6.54 -13.97
N ASN A 360 -16.07 7.87 -13.93
CA ASN A 360 -14.97 8.76 -14.33
C ASN A 360 -14.10 9.13 -13.13
N ILE A 361 -12.86 8.67 -13.13
CA ILE A 361 -11.90 8.85 -12.03
C ILE A 361 -10.73 9.72 -12.51
N ALA A 362 -10.45 10.79 -11.78
CA ALA A 362 -9.34 11.68 -12.06
C ALA A 362 -8.01 10.98 -11.71
N ALA A 363 -7.08 10.97 -12.65
CA ALA A 363 -5.83 10.24 -12.54
C ALA A 363 -4.67 11.00 -13.20
N SER A 364 -3.47 10.44 -13.05
CA SER A 364 -2.24 10.92 -13.66
C SER A 364 -1.46 9.74 -14.23
N LEU A 365 -1.00 9.84 -15.47
CA LEU A 365 -0.31 8.77 -16.19
C LEU A 365 1.11 9.21 -16.55
N SER A 366 2.12 8.41 -16.19
CA SER A 366 3.49 8.64 -16.68
C SER A 366 3.67 8.11 -18.11
N GLY A 367 4.77 8.45 -18.77
CA GLY A 367 5.10 7.94 -20.11
C GLY A 367 6.28 7.00 -20.12
N MET A 368 6.71 6.47 -18.96
CA MET A 368 7.91 5.63 -18.87
C MET A 368 7.52 4.18 -18.55
N PRO A 369 7.62 3.26 -19.53
CA PRO A 369 7.60 1.83 -19.26
C PRO A 369 8.78 1.41 -18.38
N HIS A 370 8.55 0.54 -17.40
CA HIS A 370 9.60 0.04 -16.52
C HIS A 370 9.24 -1.30 -15.88
N SER A 371 10.26 -1.94 -15.29
CA SER A 371 10.15 -3.22 -14.58
C SER A 371 9.74 -4.38 -15.49
N PHE A 372 8.69 -5.12 -15.17
CA PHE A 372 8.28 -6.34 -15.86
C PHE A 372 7.10 -6.09 -16.81
N ASP A 373 7.09 -6.81 -17.93
CA ASP A 373 6.03 -6.85 -18.94
C ASP A 373 5.07 -8.03 -18.70
N SER A 374 3.77 -7.81 -18.85
CA SER A 374 2.73 -8.84 -18.73
C SER A 374 1.90 -9.07 -19.98
N ILE A 375 2.03 -8.22 -21.00
CA ILE A 375 1.32 -8.35 -22.27
C ILE A 375 2.36 -8.42 -23.40
N PRO A 376 2.68 -9.63 -23.89
CA PRO A 376 3.61 -9.76 -24.99
C PRO A 376 3.08 -9.03 -26.23
N ASP A 377 4.01 -8.49 -27.01
CA ASP A 377 3.76 -7.90 -28.34
C ASP A 377 2.82 -6.67 -28.35
N ASN A 378 2.59 -5.99 -27.22
CA ASN A 378 1.84 -4.73 -27.20
C ASN A 378 2.68 -3.52 -27.66
N GLY A 379 3.98 -3.67 -27.86
CA GLY A 379 4.89 -2.63 -28.36
C GLY A 379 5.48 -1.69 -27.31
N VAL A 380 5.29 -2.00 -26.01
CA VAL A 380 6.05 -1.44 -24.88
C VAL A 380 6.73 -2.59 -24.12
N ASP A 381 7.77 -2.26 -23.35
CA ASP A 381 8.43 -3.23 -22.46
C ASP A 381 8.32 -2.70 -21.03
N GLY A 382 7.46 -3.34 -20.24
CA GLY A 382 7.15 -2.98 -18.87
C GLY A 382 5.89 -2.13 -18.70
N HIS A 383 5.58 -1.87 -17.44
CA HIS A 383 4.39 -1.15 -17.02
C HIS A 383 4.62 0.35 -16.82
N ILE A 384 3.52 1.07 -16.64
CA ILE A 384 3.50 2.51 -16.51
C ILE A 384 2.70 2.89 -15.27
N ASP A 385 3.21 3.90 -14.57
CA ASP A 385 2.59 4.46 -13.38
C ASP A 385 1.26 5.18 -13.70
N LEU A 386 0.17 4.72 -13.08
CA LEU A 386 -1.13 5.39 -13.02
C LEU A 386 -1.47 5.77 -11.58
N TYR A 387 -1.49 7.08 -11.30
CA TYR A 387 -1.71 7.62 -9.97
C TYR A 387 -3.14 8.14 -9.82
N LEU A 388 -3.74 7.85 -8.67
CA LEU A 388 -4.96 8.50 -8.19
C LEU A 388 -4.61 9.49 -7.07
N SER A 389 -5.62 10.02 -6.38
CA SER A 389 -5.39 10.91 -5.25
C SER A 389 -4.69 10.15 -4.12
N ASN A 390 -3.73 10.79 -3.46
CA ASN A 390 -2.92 10.21 -2.38
C ASN A 390 -2.10 8.96 -2.74
N SER A 391 -2.04 8.56 -4.02
CA SER A 391 -1.07 7.56 -4.49
C SER A 391 0.35 7.94 -4.11
N LYS A 392 1.20 6.92 -3.87
CA LYS A 392 2.60 7.06 -3.48
C LYS A 392 3.51 6.40 -4.52
N GLY A 393 4.80 6.76 -4.52
CA GLY A 393 5.80 6.10 -5.36
C GLY A 393 6.19 4.69 -4.89
N HIS A 394 6.90 3.94 -5.74
CA HIS A 394 7.47 2.61 -5.47
C HIS A 394 8.48 2.53 -4.30
N GLY A 395 8.74 3.65 -3.60
CA GLY A 395 9.59 3.68 -2.42
C GLY A 395 10.12 5.06 -2.09
N SER A 396 10.97 5.15 -1.08
CA SER A 396 11.58 6.41 -0.62
C SER A 396 12.56 7.05 -1.62
N GLY A 397 13.00 6.29 -2.63
CA GLY A 397 13.85 6.81 -3.71
C GLY A 397 13.10 7.63 -4.76
N VAL A 398 11.76 7.57 -4.76
CA VAL A 398 10.94 8.36 -5.67
C VAL A 398 10.88 9.81 -5.18
N SER A 399 11.37 10.74 -6.00
CA SER A 399 11.46 12.15 -5.62
C SER A 399 10.10 12.74 -5.23
N LEU A 400 10.09 13.63 -4.22
CA LEU A 400 8.89 14.38 -3.85
C LEU A 400 8.39 15.26 -5.00
N ALA A 401 9.30 15.73 -5.87
CA ALA A 401 8.94 16.49 -7.06
C ALA A 401 8.11 15.65 -8.04
N TYR A 402 8.52 14.42 -8.33
CA TYR A 402 7.77 13.50 -9.17
C TYR A 402 6.39 13.15 -8.59
N GLN A 403 6.34 12.84 -7.29
CA GLN A 403 5.06 12.59 -6.61
C GLN A 403 4.14 13.83 -6.65
N LYS A 404 4.72 15.03 -6.50
CA LYS A 404 3.97 16.28 -6.63
C LYS A 404 3.45 16.50 -8.05
N GLN A 405 4.24 16.21 -9.09
CA GLN A 405 3.79 16.30 -10.48
C GLN A 405 2.56 15.43 -10.73
N HIS A 406 2.58 14.18 -10.25
CA HIS A 406 1.41 13.30 -10.31
C HIS A 406 0.22 13.88 -9.56
N ALA A 407 0.42 14.34 -8.32
CA ALA A 407 -0.66 14.93 -7.52
C ALA A 407 -1.28 16.17 -8.19
N ASP A 408 -0.47 17.01 -8.83
CA ASP A 408 -0.93 18.18 -9.58
C ASP A 408 -1.72 17.75 -10.84
N MET A 409 -1.28 16.70 -11.54
CA MET A 409 -1.99 16.17 -12.71
C MET A 409 -3.33 15.50 -12.33
N VAL A 410 -3.40 14.79 -11.20
CA VAL A 410 -4.66 14.25 -10.65
C VAL A 410 -5.64 15.39 -10.35
N LYS A 411 -5.17 16.50 -9.74
CA LYS A 411 -6.01 17.67 -9.49
C LYS A 411 -6.51 18.32 -10.78
N LYS A 412 -5.61 18.47 -11.76
CA LYS A 412 -5.97 18.98 -13.10
C LYS A 412 -7.03 18.11 -13.79
N ALA A 413 -6.90 16.78 -13.71
CA ALA A 413 -7.90 15.84 -14.22
C ALA A 413 -9.24 15.90 -13.46
N ALA A 414 -9.24 16.42 -12.24
CA ALA A 414 -10.44 16.70 -11.46
C ALA A 414 -11.02 18.12 -11.70
N GLY A 415 -10.45 18.88 -12.64
CA GLY A 415 -10.88 20.25 -12.93
C GLY A 415 -10.50 21.27 -11.86
N LYS A 416 -9.40 21.04 -11.12
CA LYS A 416 -8.91 21.89 -10.03
C LYS A 416 -7.57 22.53 -10.31
#